data_AF-A0A833LKT5-F1
#
_entry.id   AF-A0A833LKT5-F1
#
_cell.length_a   1.000
_cell.length_b   1.000
_cell.length_c   1.000
_cell.angle_alpha   90.00
_cell.angle_beta   90.00
_cell.angle_gamma   90.00
#
_symmetry.space_group_name_H-M   'P 1'
#
loop_
_entity.id
_entity.type
_entity.pdbx_description
1 polymer ?
#
loop_
_entity_poly.entity_id
_entity_poly.type
_entity_poly.pdbx_seq_one_letter_code
_entity_poly.pdbx_strand_id
1 'polypeptide(L)'
;MAPGTNLGAATPIQMGGFPGLPQPKDDKKEAEPSTAEKKAINDTLAFLRSLAQLRGRDVAFAEKAVREAATLTAEEAFKQGVVEILATDIGDLLRQADGRRVSAAGKERLLATRDAAITHVVPDWRARFLAIIANPNVAFILFLIGVYGILFEFYSPGNFFPGTIGGIALILALVSLSLLPVEYGALGLLVLGIVLMAAEAFTPGIGALGIGGLIAFLIGAFFLFEPEGSTIDLRVSLPLILGAGAVCAGLSFGVLAAALRARRRPPVGGAEELLESTGTVLDWQDGRGRILVHGEIWTARGAAALKAGDRVRIVSRDGLTLAIEPA
;
A
#
# COMPACT_ATOMS: atom_id res chain seq x y z
N MET A 1 -19.89 34.51 5.38
CA MET A 1 -20.08 33.10 5.77
C MET A 1 -21.42 32.62 5.29
N ALA A 2 -21.56 31.31 5.02
CA ALA A 2 -22.87 30.71 4.72
C ALA A 2 -23.54 30.22 6.02
N PRO A 3 -24.88 30.24 6.12
CA PRO A 3 -25.58 29.62 7.25
C PRO A 3 -25.18 28.17 7.46
N GLY A 4 -25.05 27.73 8.72
CA GLY A 4 -24.58 26.38 9.07
C GLY A 4 -23.06 26.17 9.03
N THR A 5 -22.26 27.21 8.76
CA THR A 5 -20.79 27.15 8.87
C THR A 5 -20.30 27.69 10.22
N ASN A 6 -19.05 27.34 10.57
CA ASN A 6 -18.38 27.79 11.79
C ASN A 6 -17.00 28.37 11.49
N LEU A 7 -16.44 29.10 12.45
CA LEU A 7 -15.07 29.63 12.40
C LEU A 7 -14.45 29.66 13.80
N GLY A 8 -13.12 29.66 13.89
CA GLY A 8 -12.39 29.66 15.17
C GLY A 8 -11.43 28.48 15.26
N ALA A 9 -11.29 27.90 16.46
CA ALA A 9 -10.42 26.75 16.74
C ALA A 9 -9.00 26.95 16.16
N ALA A 10 -8.38 28.10 16.46
CA ALA A 10 -7.10 28.51 15.90
C ALA A 10 -5.91 28.20 16.82
N THR A 11 -6.09 27.30 17.79
CA THR A 11 -5.03 26.86 18.68
C THR A 11 -3.97 26.10 17.88
N PRO A 12 -2.69 26.52 17.90
CA PRO A 12 -1.65 25.83 17.16
C PRO A 12 -1.42 24.45 17.78
N ILE A 13 -1.45 23.41 16.95
CA ILE A 13 -1.12 22.03 17.33
C ILE A 13 0.21 21.64 16.69
N GLN A 14 1.03 20.90 17.42
CA GLN A 14 2.29 20.40 16.91
C GLN A 14 2.03 19.16 16.04
N MET A 15 2.04 19.34 14.72
CA MET A 15 2.01 18.23 13.77
C MET A 15 3.42 17.64 13.65
N GLY A 16 3.68 16.52 14.33
CA GLY A 16 4.95 15.80 14.20
C GLY A 16 5.53 15.29 15.52
N GLY A 17 5.26 14.02 15.80
CA GLY A 17 6.08 13.17 16.66
C GLY A 17 6.49 11.92 15.86
N PHE A 18 7.56 11.22 16.27
CA PHE A 18 7.87 9.92 15.67
C PHE A 18 6.75 8.93 16.00
N PRO A 19 6.05 8.36 15.00
CA PRO A 19 4.99 7.39 15.26
C PRO A 19 5.59 6.10 15.81
N GLY A 20 5.14 5.64 16.98
CA GLY A 20 5.57 4.38 17.60
C GLY A 20 6.41 4.48 18.89
N LEU A 21 6.79 5.68 19.33
CA LEU A 21 7.04 5.87 20.77
C LEU A 21 5.67 5.97 21.46
N PRO A 22 5.46 5.32 22.63
CA PRO A 22 4.26 5.59 23.40
C PRO A 22 4.24 7.10 23.68
N GLN A 23 3.38 7.84 22.99
CA GLN A 23 2.88 9.08 23.56
C GLN A 23 2.35 8.67 24.94
N PRO A 24 2.81 9.28 26.03
CA PRO A 24 2.25 8.98 27.32
C PRO A 24 0.74 9.14 27.17
N LYS A 25 -0.01 8.06 27.39
CA LYS A 25 -1.47 8.12 27.41
C LYS A 25 -1.80 9.33 28.26
N ASP A 26 -2.51 10.29 27.66
CA ASP A 26 -3.10 11.41 28.38
C ASP A 26 -4.11 10.84 29.38
N ASP A 27 -3.59 10.40 30.51
CA ASP A 27 -4.30 10.20 31.75
C ASP A 27 -4.71 11.58 32.23
N LYS A 28 -5.79 12.12 31.63
CA LYS A 28 -6.71 13.15 32.14
C LYS A 28 -6.19 13.98 33.33
N LYS A 29 -5.07 14.67 33.16
CA LYS A 29 -4.57 15.71 34.03
C LYS A 29 -3.84 16.68 33.12
N GLU A 30 -4.30 17.92 33.13
CA GLU A 30 -3.73 19.07 32.43
C GLU A 30 -2.20 19.05 32.55
N ALA A 31 -1.52 18.47 31.55
CA ALA A 31 -0.09 18.66 31.41
C ALA A 31 0.09 20.14 31.07
N GLU A 32 0.84 20.87 31.90
CA GLU A 32 1.16 22.26 31.60
C GLU A 32 1.76 22.35 30.20
N PRO A 33 1.32 23.29 29.35
CA PRO A 33 1.80 23.38 27.99
C PRO A 33 3.31 23.58 28.00
N SER A 34 4.00 22.83 27.14
CA SER A 34 5.46 22.88 27.06
C SER A 34 5.93 24.31 26.76
N THR A 35 7.18 24.64 27.08
CA THR A 35 7.72 25.98 26.78
C THR A 35 7.63 26.30 25.28
N ALA A 36 7.71 25.29 24.41
CA ALA A 36 7.53 25.43 22.96
C ALA A 36 6.07 25.75 22.60
N GLU A 37 5.10 25.01 23.15
CA GLU A 37 3.67 25.27 22.95
C GLU A 37 3.27 26.66 23.45
N LYS A 38 3.72 27.04 24.66
CA LYS A 38 3.48 28.38 25.22
C LYS A 38 4.00 29.48 24.28
N LYS A 39 5.17 29.27 23.64
CA LYS A 39 5.71 30.20 22.64
C LYS A 39 4.85 30.25 21.37
N ALA A 40 4.47 29.09 20.83
CA ALA A 40 3.64 29.01 19.63
C ALA A 40 2.26 29.65 19.84
N ILE A 41 1.62 29.41 20.99
CA ILE A 41 0.35 30.04 21.38
C ILE A 41 0.50 31.55 21.45
N ASN A 42 1.53 32.06 22.15
CA ASN A 42 1.71 33.50 22.30
C ASN A 42 2.03 34.20 20.97
N ASP A 43 2.80 33.57 20.09
CA ASP A 43 3.10 34.10 18.75
C ASP A 43 1.85 34.15 17.87
N THR A 44 1.11 33.03 17.82
CA THR A 44 -0.16 32.92 17.08
C THR A 44 -1.19 33.92 17.59
N LEU A 45 -1.26 34.11 18.92
CA LEU A 45 -2.12 35.09 19.56
C LEU A 45 -1.77 36.51 19.13
N ALA A 46 -0.48 36.89 19.20
CA ALA A 46 -0.02 38.21 18.78
C ALA A 46 -0.36 38.46 17.31
N PHE A 47 -0.15 37.46 16.45
CA PHE A 47 -0.46 37.52 15.03
C PHE A 47 -1.96 37.72 14.77
N LEU A 48 -2.84 36.85 15.30
CA LEU A 48 -4.28 36.96 15.09
C LEU A 48 -4.87 38.24 15.69
N ARG A 49 -4.38 38.67 16.85
CA ARG A 49 -4.73 39.95 17.45
C ARG A 49 -4.37 41.13 16.55
N SER A 50 -3.17 41.12 15.95
CA SER A 50 -2.73 42.17 15.04
C SER A 50 -3.61 42.24 13.78
N LEU A 51 -4.03 41.09 13.24
CA LEU A 51 -4.94 41.01 12.09
C LEU A 51 -6.33 41.52 12.43
N ALA A 52 -6.87 41.14 13.59
CA ALA A 52 -8.16 41.61 14.06
C ALA A 52 -8.16 43.14 14.22
N GLN A 53 -7.12 43.71 14.83
CA GLN A 53 -6.95 45.15 14.97
C GLN A 53 -6.83 45.87 13.61
N LEU A 54 -6.00 45.33 12.71
CA LEU A 54 -5.81 45.90 11.37
C LEU A 54 -7.12 45.95 10.56
N ARG A 55 -8.02 44.99 10.81
CA ARG A 55 -9.30 44.86 10.09
C ARG A 55 -10.51 45.38 10.88
N GLY A 56 -10.31 45.93 12.08
CA GLY A 56 -11.39 46.41 12.95
C GLY A 56 -12.36 45.32 13.39
N ARG A 57 -11.86 44.10 13.64
CA ARG A 57 -12.62 42.91 14.05
C ARG A 57 -12.53 42.67 15.56
N ASP A 58 -13.38 41.79 16.08
CA ASP A 58 -13.37 41.43 17.52
C ASP A 58 -12.02 40.78 17.92
N VAL A 59 -11.23 41.57 18.65
CA VAL A 59 -9.93 41.16 19.16
C VAL A 59 -10.07 40.17 20.31
N ALA A 60 -11.12 40.29 21.13
CA ALA A 60 -11.34 39.39 22.26
C ALA A 60 -11.70 38.00 21.77
N PHE A 61 -12.51 37.90 20.72
CA PHE A 61 -12.75 36.61 20.07
C PHE A 61 -11.47 36.03 19.47
N ALA A 62 -10.66 36.82 18.77
CA ALA A 62 -9.40 36.35 18.19
C ALA A 62 -8.47 35.74 19.25
N GLU A 63 -8.46 36.29 20.47
CA GLU A 63 -7.71 35.73 21.60
C GLU A 63 -8.30 34.41 22.10
N LYS A 64 -9.62 34.35 22.31
CA LYS A 64 -10.31 33.12 22.73
C LYS A 64 -10.17 32.00 21.71
N ALA A 65 -10.19 32.32 20.41
CA ALA A 65 -10.03 31.34 19.35
C ALA A 65 -8.68 30.61 19.41
N VAL A 66 -7.63 31.26 19.92
CA VAL A 66 -6.29 30.67 20.06
C VAL A 66 -6.11 30.01 21.43
N ARG A 67 -6.49 30.70 22.52
CA ARG A 67 -6.25 30.21 23.89
C ARG A 67 -7.20 29.09 24.31
N GLU A 68 -8.47 29.18 23.92
CA GLU A 68 -9.55 28.31 24.39
C GLU A 68 -10.11 27.43 23.27
N ALA A 69 -9.50 27.44 22.08
CA ALA A 69 -10.01 26.81 20.87
C ALA A 69 -11.48 27.20 20.57
N ALA A 70 -11.89 28.42 20.95
CA ALA A 70 -13.27 28.85 20.82
C ALA A 70 -13.73 28.86 19.36
N THR A 71 -14.99 28.46 19.13
CA THR A 71 -15.65 28.47 17.82
C THR A 71 -16.93 29.29 17.89
N LEU A 72 -17.28 29.93 16.77
CA LEU A 72 -18.54 30.64 16.60
C LEU A 72 -19.28 30.08 15.40
N THR A 73 -20.61 30.06 15.50
CA THR A 73 -21.50 29.88 14.35
C THR A 73 -21.47 31.12 13.45
N ALA A 74 -21.85 30.95 12.18
CA ALA A 74 -21.91 32.05 11.23
C ALA A 74 -22.77 33.25 11.72
N GLU A 75 -23.84 32.98 12.47
CA GLU A 75 -24.72 34.02 13.03
C GLU A 75 -24.07 34.77 14.20
N GLU A 76 -23.42 34.06 15.12
CA GLU A 76 -22.72 34.67 16.24
C GLU A 76 -21.52 35.47 15.75
N ALA A 77 -20.77 34.94 14.79
CA ALA A 77 -19.67 35.64 14.16
C ALA A 77 -20.14 36.95 13.52
N PHE A 78 -21.26 36.94 12.78
CA PHE A 78 -21.80 38.16 12.21
C PHE A 78 -22.22 39.17 13.29
N LYS A 79 -22.91 38.72 14.34
CA LYS A 79 -23.36 39.57 15.47
C LYS A 79 -22.19 40.18 16.25
N GLN A 80 -21.11 39.44 16.44
CA GLN A 80 -19.92 39.89 17.18
C GLN A 80 -18.96 40.72 16.32
N GLY A 81 -19.24 40.93 15.04
CA GLY A 81 -18.33 41.64 14.13
C GLY A 81 -17.11 40.80 13.68
N VAL A 82 -17.12 39.50 14.01
CA VAL A 82 -16.47 38.36 13.33
C VAL A 82 -16.15 38.55 11.86
N VAL A 83 -17.26 38.72 11.16
CA VAL A 83 -17.40 38.69 9.71
C VAL A 83 -18.42 39.75 9.31
N GLU A 84 -18.35 40.16 8.05
CA GLU A 84 -19.09 41.30 7.52
C GLU A 84 -20.43 40.94 6.88
N ILE A 85 -20.54 39.69 6.41
CA ILE A 85 -21.62 39.24 5.53
C ILE A 85 -21.98 37.80 5.88
N LEU A 86 -23.28 37.58 6.07
CA LEU A 86 -23.91 36.27 6.06
C LEU A 86 -24.68 36.14 4.74
N ALA A 87 -24.30 35.18 3.89
CA ALA A 87 -24.87 35.03 2.54
C ALA A 87 -25.19 33.57 2.24
N THR A 88 -26.33 33.30 1.60
CA THR A 88 -26.79 31.94 1.28
C THR A 88 -26.12 31.35 0.04
N ASP A 89 -25.69 32.22 -0.89
CA ASP A 89 -25.09 31.85 -2.16
C ASP A 89 -24.17 32.97 -2.66
N ILE A 90 -23.47 32.70 -3.78
CA ILE A 90 -22.54 33.67 -4.39
C ILE A 90 -23.27 34.93 -4.86
N GLY A 91 -24.48 34.81 -5.40
CA GLY A 91 -25.26 35.95 -5.87
C GLY A 91 -25.66 36.88 -4.71
N ASP A 92 -26.08 36.30 -3.59
CA ASP A 92 -26.39 37.03 -2.38
C ASP A 92 -25.18 37.73 -1.77
N LEU A 93 -24.03 37.04 -1.74
CA LEU A 93 -22.76 37.61 -1.32
C LEU A 93 -22.39 38.83 -2.18
N LEU A 94 -22.48 38.72 -3.50
CA LEU A 94 -22.14 39.82 -4.42
C LEU A 94 -23.08 41.01 -4.28
N ARG A 95 -24.39 40.79 -4.05
CA ARG A 95 -25.34 41.87 -3.76
C ARG A 95 -25.03 42.59 -2.45
N GLN A 96 -24.73 41.84 -1.39
CA GLN A 96 -24.44 42.41 -0.07
C GLN A 96 -23.05 43.08 0.01
N ALA A 97 -22.10 42.64 -0.83
CA ALA A 97 -20.76 43.21 -0.91
C ALA A 97 -20.68 44.48 -1.77
N ASP A 98 -21.67 44.70 -2.64
CA ASP A 98 -21.69 45.84 -3.55
C ASP A 98 -21.73 47.17 -2.77
N GLY A 99 -20.90 48.13 -3.19
CA GLY A 99 -20.78 49.43 -2.53
C GLY A 99 -20.02 49.43 -1.20
N ARG A 100 -19.51 48.28 -0.73
CA ARG A 100 -18.64 48.25 0.46
C ARG A 100 -17.24 48.74 0.13
N ARG A 101 -16.59 49.39 1.10
CA ARG A 101 -15.18 49.78 1.01
C ARG A 101 -14.29 48.72 1.64
N VAL A 102 -13.23 48.33 0.95
CA VAL A 102 -12.24 47.37 1.43
C VAL A 102 -10.82 47.90 1.23
N SER A 103 -9.97 47.66 2.22
CA SER A 103 -8.53 47.93 2.10
C SER A 103 -7.82 46.79 1.38
N ALA A 104 -7.39 47.05 0.14
CA ALA A 104 -6.65 46.12 -0.71
C ALA A 104 -5.33 46.75 -1.16
N ALA A 105 -4.21 46.08 -0.86
CA ALA A 105 -2.85 46.57 -1.14
C ALA A 105 -2.60 48.00 -0.61
N GLY A 106 -3.09 48.31 0.59
CA GLY A 106 -2.92 49.61 1.25
C GLY A 106 -3.77 50.75 0.67
N LYS A 107 -4.71 50.46 -0.24
CA LYS A 107 -5.66 51.44 -0.78
C LYS A 107 -7.09 51.02 -0.48
N GLU A 108 -7.90 51.99 -0.06
CA GLU A 108 -9.34 51.83 0.02
C GLU A 108 -9.92 51.72 -1.39
N ARG A 109 -10.66 50.63 -1.65
CA ARG A 109 -11.35 50.39 -2.91
C ARG A 109 -12.83 50.14 -2.64
N LEU A 110 -13.68 50.76 -3.45
CA LEU A 110 -15.11 50.45 -3.47
C LEU A 110 -15.33 49.17 -4.27
N LEU A 111 -16.08 48.23 -3.71
CA LEU A 111 -16.50 47.02 -4.41
C LEU A 111 -17.65 47.35 -5.35
N ALA A 112 -17.48 47.04 -6.63
CA ALA A 112 -18.53 47.07 -7.65
C ALA A 112 -18.78 45.63 -8.11
N THR A 113 -19.73 44.97 -7.45
CA THR A 113 -19.96 43.52 -7.58
C THR A 113 -21.32 43.18 -8.18
N ARG A 114 -22.25 44.15 -8.30
CA ARG A 114 -23.62 43.94 -8.77
C ARG A 114 -23.73 43.29 -10.16
N ASP A 115 -22.89 43.72 -11.11
CA ASP A 115 -22.85 43.21 -12.49
C ASP A 115 -21.52 42.52 -12.81
N ALA A 116 -20.78 42.08 -11.79
CA ALA A 116 -19.48 41.47 -11.98
C ALA A 116 -19.62 40.09 -12.64
N ALA A 117 -18.81 39.83 -13.67
CA ALA A 117 -18.73 38.51 -14.30
C ALA A 117 -18.08 37.50 -13.35
N ILE A 118 -18.81 36.45 -13.00
CA ILE A 118 -18.31 35.37 -12.13
C ILE A 118 -17.45 34.42 -12.98
N THR A 119 -16.16 34.33 -12.65
CA THR A 119 -15.25 33.37 -13.28
C THR A 119 -14.90 32.27 -12.30
N HIS A 120 -15.33 31.05 -12.58
CA HIS A 120 -14.99 29.89 -11.75
C HIS A 120 -13.58 29.39 -12.08
N VAL A 121 -12.68 29.46 -11.11
CA VAL A 121 -11.35 28.84 -11.20
C VAL A 121 -11.47 27.41 -10.68
N VAL A 122 -11.47 26.44 -11.60
CA VAL A 122 -11.48 25.02 -11.27
C VAL A 122 -10.05 24.50 -11.07
N PRO A 123 -9.85 23.42 -10.28
CA PRO A 123 -8.54 22.79 -10.15
C PRO A 123 -8.00 22.37 -11.53
N ASP A 124 -6.74 22.75 -11.79
CA ASP A 124 -6.03 22.37 -13.00
C ASP A 124 -5.70 20.86 -13.00
N TRP A 125 -5.19 20.35 -14.12
CA TRP A 125 -4.88 18.92 -14.25
C TRP A 125 -3.84 18.46 -13.21
N ARG A 126 -2.91 19.35 -12.82
CA ARG A 126 -1.89 19.04 -11.79
C ARG A 126 -2.53 18.87 -10.43
N ALA A 127 -3.39 19.80 -10.02
CA ALA A 127 -4.14 19.69 -8.76
C ALA A 127 -5.02 18.43 -8.73
N ARG A 128 -5.66 18.08 -9.85
CA ARG A 128 -6.44 16.83 -9.96
C ARG A 128 -5.56 15.59 -9.83
N PHE A 129 -4.40 15.57 -10.47
CA PHE A 129 -3.45 14.46 -10.34
C PHE A 129 -2.94 14.33 -8.90
N LEU A 130 -2.55 15.44 -8.27
CA LEU A 130 -2.14 15.48 -6.87
C LEU A 130 -3.24 14.97 -5.94
N ALA A 131 -4.51 15.32 -6.20
CA ALA A 131 -5.65 14.83 -5.43
C ALA A 131 -5.85 13.31 -5.59
N ILE A 132 -5.56 12.74 -6.76
CA ILE A 132 -5.64 11.29 -7.00
C ILE A 132 -4.55 10.56 -6.22
N ILE A 133 -3.29 11.03 -6.29
CA ILE A 133 -2.18 10.37 -5.58
C ILE A 133 -2.25 10.58 -4.07
N ALA A 134 -2.88 11.65 -3.60
CA ALA A 134 -3.17 11.90 -2.18
C ALA A 134 -4.36 11.05 -1.66
N ASN A 135 -4.91 10.13 -2.46
CA ASN A 135 -5.93 9.20 -2.00
C ASN A 135 -5.27 7.96 -1.35
N PRO A 136 -5.58 7.62 -0.09
CA PRO A 136 -5.02 6.46 0.62
C PRO A 136 -5.17 5.13 -0.14
N ASN A 137 -6.30 4.90 -0.81
CA ASN A 137 -6.54 3.68 -1.57
C ASN A 137 -5.62 3.60 -2.80
N VAL A 138 -5.44 4.72 -3.50
CA VAL A 138 -4.57 4.80 -4.68
C VAL A 138 -3.13 4.62 -4.26
N ALA A 139 -2.71 5.28 -3.18
CA ALA A 139 -1.38 5.13 -2.59
C ALA A 139 -1.08 3.65 -2.25
N PHE A 140 -2.03 2.98 -1.60
CA PHE A 140 -1.92 1.56 -1.25
C PHE A 140 -1.82 0.64 -2.48
N ILE A 141 -2.64 0.87 -3.51
CA ILE A 141 -2.58 0.09 -4.77
C ILE A 141 -1.25 0.31 -5.49
N LEU A 142 -0.80 1.56 -5.62
CA LEU A 142 0.49 1.88 -6.24
C LEU A 142 1.65 1.23 -5.48
N PHE A 143 1.59 1.25 -4.14
CA PHE A 143 2.57 0.58 -3.30
C PHE A 143 2.61 -0.93 -3.56
N LEU A 144 1.45 -1.59 -3.58
CA LEU A 144 1.35 -3.03 -3.87
C LEU A 144 1.88 -3.38 -5.26
N ILE A 145 1.46 -2.65 -6.30
CA ILE A 145 1.96 -2.84 -7.67
C ILE A 145 3.47 -2.63 -7.70
N GLY A 146 3.96 -1.63 -6.97
CA GLY A 146 5.37 -1.31 -6.87
C GLY A 146 6.19 -2.47 -6.30
N VAL A 147 5.81 -2.94 -5.11
CA VAL A 147 6.51 -4.03 -4.42
C VAL A 147 6.40 -5.34 -5.22
N TYR A 148 5.20 -5.73 -5.66
CA TYR A 148 5.03 -6.98 -6.42
C TYR A 148 5.68 -6.93 -7.80
N GLY A 149 5.66 -5.80 -8.51
CA GLY A 149 6.34 -5.65 -9.80
C GLY A 149 7.85 -5.87 -9.69
N ILE A 150 8.47 -5.33 -8.62
CA ILE A 150 9.88 -5.58 -8.32
C ILE A 150 10.10 -7.05 -7.94
N LEU A 151 9.26 -7.63 -7.08
CA LEU A 151 9.37 -9.05 -6.72
C LEU A 151 9.31 -9.94 -7.96
N PHE A 152 8.34 -9.74 -8.86
CA PHE A 152 8.20 -10.55 -10.07
C PHE A 152 9.40 -10.45 -11.01
N GLU A 153 10.03 -9.28 -11.14
CA GLU A 153 11.29 -9.12 -11.87
C GLU A 153 12.40 -10.01 -11.30
N PHE A 154 12.52 -10.09 -9.96
CA PHE A 154 13.49 -10.96 -9.31
C PHE A 154 13.19 -12.45 -9.47
N TYR A 155 11.90 -12.85 -9.49
CA TYR A 155 11.51 -14.25 -9.69
C TYR A 155 11.64 -14.73 -11.14
N SER A 156 11.48 -13.84 -12.12
CA SER A 156 11.56 -14.18 -13.55
C SER A 156 12.49 -13.20 -14.26
N PRO A 157 13.81 -13.33 -14.05
CA PRO A 157 14.79 -12.45 -14.66
C PRO A 157 14.68 -12.48 -16.19
N GLY A 158 14.70 -11.30 -16.82
CA GLY A 158 14.73 -11.16 -18.27
C GLY A 158 13.47 -10.54 -18.89
N ASN A 159 12.41 -10.33 -18.11
CA ASN A 159 11.21 -9.63 -18.55
C ASN A 159 11.15 -8.25 -17.87
N PHE A 160 11.81 -7.23 -18.42
CA PHE A 160 11.96 -5.89 -17.82
C PHE A 160 10.65 -5.11 -17.54
N PHE A 161 9.50 -5.60 -18.03
CA PHE A 161 8.21 -4.94 -17.93
C PHE A 161 7.69 -4.83 -16.48
N PRO A 162 7.53 -5.93 -15.71
CA PRO A 162 7.14 -5.89 -14.31
C PRO A 162 8.04 -5.02 -13.44
N GLY A 163 9.38 -5.10 -13.60
CA GLY A 163 10.31 -4.26 -12.85
C GLY A 163 10.15 -2.77 -13.14
N THR A 164 9.95 -2.40 -14.41
CA THR A 164 9.78 -0.99 -14.81
C THR A 164 8.44 -0.42 -14.29
N ILE A 165 7.35 -1.17 -14.48
CA ILE A 165 6.01 -0.77 -14.00
C ILE A 165 6.03 -0.70 -12.46
N GLY A 166 6.64 -1.68 -11.81
CA GLY A 166 6.83 -1.69 -10.36
C GLY A 166 7.65 -0.51 -9.87
N GLY A 167 8.78 -0.21 -10.52
CA GLY A 167 9.62 0.94 -10.16
C GLY A 167 8.88 2.27 -10.25
N ILE A 168 8.15 2.52 -11.34
CA ILE A 168 7.35 3.74 -11.51
C ILE A 168 6.24 3.81 -10.46
N ALA A 169 5.49 2.71 -10.27
CA ALA A 169 4.42 2.65 -9.28
C ALA A 169 4.94 2.87 -7.86
N LEU A 170 6.12 2.32 -7.53
CA LEU A 170 6.75 2.50 -6.23
C LEU A 170 7.18 3.95 -6.00
N ILE A 171 7.77 4.61 -7.01
CA ILE A 171 8.13 6.03 -6.90
C ILE A 171 6.87 6.88 -6.68
N LEU A 172 5.80 6.63 -7.43
CA LEU A 172 4.53 7.33 -7.24
C LEU A 172 3.93 7.05 -5.85
N ALA A 173 4.00 5.81 -5.38
CA ALA A 173 3.57 5.45 -4.04
C ALA A 173 4.38 6.18 -2.96
N LEU A 174 5.70 6.29 -3.11
CA LEU A 174 6.55 7.05 -2.18
C LEU A 174 6.17 8.53 -2.15
N VAL A 175 5.85 9.13 -3.30
CA VAL A 175 5.30 10.50 -3.35
C VAL A 175 3.96 10.56 -2.61
N SER A 176 3.04 9.62 -2.82
CA SER A 176 1.77 9.54 -2.08
C SER A 176 1.97 9.42 -0.58
N LEU A 177 2.88 8.54 -0.13
CA LEU A 177 3.21 8.32 1.28
C LEU A 177 3.79 9.58 1.92
N SER A 178 4.49 10.44 1.17
CA SER A 178 4.99 11.72 1.68
C SER A 178 3.90 12.77 1.91
N LEU A 179 2.73 12.60 1.27
CA LEU A 179 1.58 13.51 1.38
C LEU A 179 0.55 13.04 2.42
N LEU A 180 0.67 11.80 2.89
CA LEU A 180 -0.27 11.15 3.80
C LEU A 180 0.36 10.96 5.18
N PRO A 181 -0.45 10.92 6.25
CA PRO A 181 0.04 10.63 7.61
C PRO A 181 0.33 9.12 7.73
N VAL A 182 1.55 8.72 7.35
CA VAL A 182 1.97 7.31 7.35
C VAL A 182 2.48 6.89 8.72
N GLU A 183 1.95 5.76 9.20
CA GLU A 183 2.48 5.06 10.37
C GLU A 183 3.63 4.14 9.95
N TYR A 184 4.88 4.54 10.22
CA TYR A 184 6.06 3.78 9.78
C TYR A 184 6.13 2.36 10.39
N GLY A 185 5.60 2.16 11.60
CA GLY A 185 5.48 0.83 12.20
C GLY A 185 4.53 -0.08 11.40
N ALA A 186 3.40 0.46 10.97
CA ALA A 186 2.43 -0.25 10.14
C ALA A 186 2.97 -0.51 8.73
N LEU A 187 3.68 0.45 8.13
CA LEU A 187 4.38 0.27 6.86
C LEU A 187 5.45 -0.84 6.96
N GLY A 188 6.24 -0.85 8.03
CA GLY A 188 7.22 -1.90 8.28
C GLY A 188 6.57 -3.28 8.40
N LEU A 189 5.45 -3.38 9.12
CA LEU A 189 4.69 -4.62 9.27
C LEU A 189 4.06 -5.07 7.94
N LEU A 190 3.58 -4.13 7.12
CA LEU A 190 3.05 -4.39 5.79
C LEU A 190 4.13 -4.98 4.86
N VAL A 191 5.31 -4.34 4.80
CA VAL A 191 6.46 -4.82 4.02
C VAL A 191 6.91 -6.19 4.51
N LEU A 192 7.05 -6.35 5.83
CA LEU A 192 7.42 -7.62 6.44
C LEU A 192 6.42 -8.72 6.06
N GLY A 193 5.12 -8.41 6.09
CA GLY A 193 4.07 -9.34 5.66
C GLY A 193 4.27 -9.83 4.23
N ILE A 194 4.48 -8.90 3.29
CA ILE A 194 4.74 -9.24 1.88
C ILE A 194 6.01 -10.11 1.74
N VAL A 195 7.09 -9.73 2.43
CA VAL A 195 8.36 -10.47 2.40
C VAL A 195 8.21 -11.88 2.97
N LEU A 196 7.51 -12.06 4.09
CA LEU A 196 7.26 -13.37 4.68
C LEU A 196 6.41 -14.26 3.76
N MET A 197 5.38 -13.68 3.13
CA MET A 197 4.55 -14.38 2.15
C MET A 197 5.35 -14.80 0.91
N ALA A 198 6.30 -13.97 0.45
CA ALA A 198 7.21 -14.32 -0.64
C ALA A 198 8.25 -15.37 -0.20
N ALA A 199 8.79 -15.28 1.01
CA ALA A 199 9.77 -16.21 1.55
C ALA A 199 9.23 -17.65 1.71
N GLU A 200 7.93 -17.81 2.00
CA GLU A 200 7.26 -19.12 2.02
C GLU A 200 7.35 -19.81 0.65
N ALA A 201 7.38 -19.08 -0.47
CA ALA A 201 7.50 -19.68 -1.80
C ALA A 201 8.88 -20.36 -2.03
N PHE A 202 9.91 -19.93 -1.29
CA PHE A 202 11.27 -20.48 -1.39
C PHE A 202 11.61 -21.49 -0.30
N THR A 203 10.90 -21.45 0.82
CA THR A 203 11.20 -22.29 1.99
C THR A 203 10.20 -23.43 2.09
N PRO A 204 10.62 -24.71 2.14
CA PRO A 204 9.70 -25.81 2.44
C PRO A 204 9.14 -25.66 3.86
N GLY A 205 7.92 -25.15 4.00
CA GLY A 205 7.26 -24.88 5.28
C GLY A 205 5.84 -25.44 5.35
N ILE A 206 5.27 -25.43 6.57
CA ILE A 206 3.88 -25.83 6.87
C ILE A 206 2.89 -24.68 6.53
N GLY A 207 3.32 -23.62 5.82
CA GLY A 207 2.50 -22.42 5.57
C GLY A 207 2.54 -21.39 6.70
N ALA A 208 3.43 -21.56 7.68
CA ALA A 208 3.50 -20.68 8.85
C ALA A 208 4.00 -19.26 8.50
N LEU A 209 4.98 -19.11 7.60
CA LEU A 209 5.44 -17.79 7.14
C LEU A 209 4.37 -17.14 6.26
N GLY A 210 3.67 -17.94 5.44
CA GLY A 210 2.54 -17.47 4.63
C GLY A 210 1.39 -16.90 5.46
N ILE A 211 0.92 -17.63 6.49
CA ILE A 211 -0.16 -17.19 7.38
C ILE A 211 0.29 -16.02 8.25
N GLY A 212 1.47 -16.11 8.86
CA GLY A 212 2.01 -15.01 9.66
C GLY A 212 2.22 -13.74 8.83
N GLY A 213 2.71 -13.90 7.60
CA GLY A 213 2.88 -12.81 6.63
C GLY A 213 1.54 -12.19 6.23
N LEU A 214 0.50 -12.99 6.00
CA LEU A 214 -0.85 -12.49 5.71
C LEU A 214 -1.44 -11.69 6.88
N ILE A 215 -1.28 -12.17 8.11
CA ILE A 215 -1.73 -11.45 9.31
C ILE A 215 -0.98 -10.12 9.45
N ALA A 216 0.35 -10.14 9.32
CA ALA A 216 1.17 -8.94 9.35
C ALA A 216 0.76 -7.94 8.25
N PHE A 217 0.53 -8.44 7.03
CA PHE A 217 0.05 -7.65 5.91
C PHE A 217 -1.27 -6.95 6.21
N LEU A 218 -2.27 -7.68 6.72
CA LEU A 218 -3.60 -7.14 7.02
C LEU A 218 -3.55 -6.09 8.12
N ILE A 219 -2.81 -6.34 9.20
CA ILE A 219 -2.64 -5.39 10.31
C ILE A 219 -1.89 -4.15 9.82
N GLY A 220 -0.79 -4.33 9.10
CA GLY A 220 -0.01 -3.22 8.53
C GLY A 220 -0.82 -2.37 7.57
N ALA A 221 -1.64 -2.98 6.71
CA ALA A 221 -2.52 -2.27 5.78
C ALA A 221 -3.63 -1.49 6.51
N PHE A 222 -4.19 -2.06 7.57
CA PHE A 222 -5.27 -1.42 8.35
C PHE A 222 -4.81 -0.19 9.11
N PHE A 223 -3.59 -0.23 9.66
CA PHE A 223 -2.98 0.88 10.39
C PHE A 223 -2.05 1.75 9.54
N LEU A 224 -1.99 1.55 8.21
CA LEU A 224 -0.99 2.21 7.36
C LEU A 224 -1.08 3.74 7.39
N PHE A 225 -2.30 4.26 7.44
CA PHE A 225 -2.60 5.68 7.52
C PHE A 225 -3.46 5.95 8.76
N GLU A 226 -2.92 6.71 9.71
CA GLU A 226 -3.64 7.08 10.93
C GLU A 226 -3.89 8.60 10.91
N PRO A 227 -5.14 9.04 10.74
CA PRO A 227 -5.47 10.46 10.85
C PRO A 227 -5.46 10.88 12.32
N GLU A 228 -4.40 11.52 12.78
CA GLU A 228 -4.43 12.24 14.06
C GLU A 228 -5.40 13.44 13.96
N GLY A 229 -6.52 13.37 14.69
CA GLY A 229 -7.40 14.53 14.92
C GLY A 229 -8.24 15.04 13.74
N SER A 230 -8.23 14.39 12.57
CA SER A 230 -9.06 14.82 11.43
C SER A 230 -10.42 14.12 11.39
N THR A 231 -11.48 14.86 11.09
CA THR A 231 -12.83 14.33 10.77
C THR A 231 -12.89 13.60 9.42
N ILE A 232 -11.78 13.57 8.69
CA ILE A 232 -11.63 12.93 7.39
C ILE A 232 -11.04 11.53 7.61
N ASP A 233 -11.77 10.50 7.17
CA ASP A 233 -11.28 9.13 7.19
C ASP A 233 -10.23 8.93 6.08
N LEU A 234 -8.97 8.93 6.48
CA LEU A 234 -7.82 8.69 5.60
C LEU A 234 -7.36 7.23 5.61
N ARG A 235 -8.15 6.30 6.19
CA ARG A 235 -7.81 4.89 6.22
C ARG A 235 -7.95 4.27 4.83
N VAL A 236 -7.18 3.21 4.59
CA VAL A 236 -7.42 2.34 3.42
C VAL A 236 -8.76 1.65 3.60
N SER A 237 -9.57 1.62 2.54
CA SER A 237 -10.88 0.99 2.58
C SER A 237 -10.78 -0.50 2.93
N LEU A 238 -11.55 -0.96 3.91
CA LEU A 238 -11.53 -2.36 4.35
C LEU A 238 -11.78 -3.38 3.21
N PRO A 239 -12.70 -3.14 2.26
CA PRO A 239 -12.87 -4.03 1.10
C PRO A 239 -11.62 -4.16 0.25
N LEU A 240 -10.85 -3.08 0.10
CA LEU A 240 -9.58 -3.10 -0.64
C LEU A 240 -8.51 -3.88 0.10
N ILE A 241 -8.40 -3.69 1.43
CA ILE A 241 -7.45 -4.45 2.26
C ILE A 241 -7.75 -5.95 2.16
N LEU A 242 -9.02 -6.34 2.35
CA LEU A 242 -9.44 -7.74 2.29
C LEU A 242 -9.29 -8.31 0.88
N GLY A 243 -9.63 -7.55 -0.16
CA GLY A 243 -9.44 -7.94 -1.55
C GLY A 243 -7.97 -8.16 -1.90
N ALA A 244 -7.09 -7.21 -1.53
CA ALA A 244 -5.66 -7.34 -1.71
C ALA A 244 -5.10 -8.53 -0.92
N GLY A 245 -5.50 -8.69 0.34
CA GLY A 245 -5.10 -9.82 1.18
C GLY A 245 -5.52 -11.16 0.58
N ALA A 246 -6.74 -11.25 0.04
CA ALA A 246 -7.23 -12.44 -0.64
C ALA A 246 -6.44 -12.77 -1.92
N VAL A 247 -6.09 -11.74 -2.71
CA VAL A 247 -5.23 -11.92 -3.90
C VAL A 247 -3.83 -12.40 -3.48
N CYS A 248 -3.21 -11.76 -2.49
CA CYS A 248 -1.89 -12.13 -1.99
C CYS A 248 -1.89 -13.55 -1.44
N ALA A 249 -2.88 -13.90 -0.61
CA ALA A 249 -3.07 -15.25 -0.09
C ALA A 249 -3.26 -16.26 -1.22
N GLY A 250 -4.14 -15.97 -2.19
CA GLY A 250 -4.40 -16.83 -3.34
C GLY A 250 -3.15 -17.09 -4.17
N LEU A 251 -2.32 -16.06 -4.39
CA LEU A 251 -1.03 -16.21 -5.08
C LEU A 251 -0.06 -17.11 -4.28
N SER A 252 0.13 -16.83 -2.99
CA SER A 252 1.04 -17.63 -2.14
C SER A 252 0.60 -19.09 -2.01
N PHE A 253 -0.69 -19.34 -1.71
CA PHE A 253 -1.23 -20.69 -1.61
C PHE A 253 -1.28 -21.39 -2.98
N GLY A 254 -1.52 -20.66 -4.06
CA GLY A 254 -1.47 -21.18 -5.43
C GLY A 254 -0.07 -21.67 -5.80
N VAL A 255 0.97 -20.89 -5.51
CA VAL A 255 2.37 -21.29 -5.71
C VAL A 255 2.71 -22.51 -4.85
N LEU A 256 2.32 -22.53 -3.57
CA LEU A 256 2.53 -23.68 -2.70
C LEU A 256 1.84 -24.94 -3.24
N ALA A 257 0.58 -24.83 -3.65
CA ALA A 257 -0.17 -25.94 -4.23
C ALA A 257 0.46 -26.46 -5.53
N ALA A 258 0.93 -25.56 -6.40
CA ALA A 258 1.63 -25.92 -7.63
C ALA A 258 2.98 -26.61 -7.32
N ALA A 259 3.75 -26.11 -6.36
CA ALA A 259 5.02 -26.70 -5.93
C ALA A 259 4.83 -28.09 -5.32
N LEU A 260 3.84 -28.27 -4.45
CA LEU A 260 3.48 -29.57 -3.89
C LEU A 260 3.01 -30.54 -4.97
N ARG A 261 2.21 -30.07 -5.94
CA ARG A 261 1.76 -30.88 -7.07
C ARG A 261 2.92 -31.28 -7.99
N ALA A 262 3.87 -30.37 -8.23
CA ALA A 262 5.07 -30.66 -9.01
C ALA A 262 5.95 -31.71 -8.32
N ARG A 263 6.10 -31.65 -6.99
CA ARG A 263 6.84 -32.64 -6.20
C ARG A 263 6.16 -34.02 -6.11
N ARG A 264 4.83 -34.06 -6.22
CA ARG A 264 4.04 -35.31 -6.25
C ARG A 264 3.93 -35.93 -7.65
N ARG A 265 4.40 -35.25 -8.70
CA ARG A 265 4.47 -35.88 -10.03
C ARG A 265 5.56 -36.95 -9.98
N PRO A 266 5.27 -38.18 -10.44
CA PRO A 266 6.31 -39.18 -10.59
C PRO A 266 7.43 -38.59 -11.46
N PRO A 267 8.70 -38.79 -11.11
CA PRO A 267 9.81 -38.27 -11.90
C PRO A 267 9.73 -38.83 -13.32
N VAL A 268 9.46 -37.95 -14.29
CA VAL A 268 9.26 -38.29 -15.71
C VAL A 268 10.61 -38.24 -16.46
N GLY A 269 11.67 -38.68 -15.80
CA GLY A 269 13.02 -38.66 -16.36
C GLY A 269 14.06 -39.20 -15.39
N GLY A 270 14.76 -40.25 -15.82
CA GLY A 270 15.83 -40.91 -15.07
C GLY A 270 15.52 -42.37 -14.71
N ALA A 271 16.44 -42.96 -13.94
CA ALA A 271 16.55 -44.38 -13.55
C ALA A 271 15.26 -45.15 -13.26
N GLU A 272 14.24 -44.44 -12.79
CA GLU A 272 12.97 -44.99 -12.29
C GLU A 272 11.96 -45.25 -13.41
N GLU A 273 12.05 -44.56 -14.55
CA GLU A 273 11.26 -44.88 -15.75
C GLU A 273 11.77 -46.14 -16.47
N LEU A 274 13.08 -46.43 -16.32
CA LEU A 274 13.67 -47.66 -16.83
C LEU A 274 13.19 -48.89 -16.05
N LEU A 275 12.89 -48.75 -14.76
CA LEU A 275 12.36 -49.83 -13.93
C LEU A 275 10.92 -50.14 -14.38
N GLU A 276 10.64 -51.41 -14.67
CA GLU A 276 9.39 -51.91 -15.28
C GLU A 276 9.17 -51.62 -16.77
N SER A 277 10.07 -50.88 -17.44
CA SER A 277 10.04 -50.76 -18.90
C SER A 277 10.48 -52.06 -19.59
N THR A 278 10.02 -52.27 -20.82
CA THR A 278 10.41 -53.43 -21.66
C THR A 278 11.43 -53.02 -22.71
N GLY A 279 12.49 -53.83 -22.84
CA GLY A 279 13.54 -53.67 -23.83
C GLY A 279 13.58 -54.83 -24.81
N THR A 280 14.32 -54.65 -25.90
CA THR A 280 14.62 -55.72 -26.88
C THR A 280 16.10 -56.06 -26.84
N VAL A 281 16.43 -57.35 -26.74
CA VAL A 281 17.82 -57.82 -26.75
C VAL A 281 18.44 -57.61 -28.12
N LEU A 282 19.60 -56.96 -28.19
CA LEU A 282 20.36 -56.77 -29.44
C LEU A 282 21.44 -57.84 -29.58
N ASP A 283 22.18 -58.09 -28.51
CA ASP A 283 23.32 -59.00 -28.46
C ASP A 283 23.43 -59.58 -27.05
N TRP A 284 23.65 -60.89 -26.93
CA TRP A 284 23.66 -61.59 -25.64
C TRP A 284 24.67 -62.72 -25.63
N GLN A 285 25.54 -62.72 -24.62
CA GLN A 285 26.56 -63.73 -24.41
C GLN A 285 26.69 -64.01 -22.91
N ASP A 286 26.41 -65.26 -22.52
CA ASP A 286 26.67 -65.80 -21.18
C ASP A 286 26.21 -64.89 -20.03
N GLY A 287 24.94 -64.47 -20.10
CA GLY A 287 24.29 -63.68 -19.03
C GLY A 287 24.61 -62.18 -19.02
N ARG A 288 25.33 -61.67 -20.03
CA ARG A 288 25.53 -60.22 -20.26
C ARG A 288 25.34 -59.86 -21.73
N GLY A 289 24.94 -58.63 -21.99
CA GLY A 289 24.73 -58.18 -23.36
C GLY A 289 24.26 -56.74 -23.46
N ARG A 290 23.74 -56.39 -24.63
CA ARG A 290 23.18 -55.07 -24.91
C ARG A 290 21.70 -55.16 -25.27
N ILE A 291 20.91 -54.24 -24.75
CA ILE A 291 19.47 -54.15 -24.99
C ILE A 291 19.11 -52.76 -25.47
N LEU A 292 18.05 -52.65 -26.28
CA LEU A 292 17.47 -51.39 -26.71
C LEU A 292 16.25 -51.07 -25.85
N VAL A 293 16.26 -49.92 -25.17
CA VAL A 293 15.20 -49.46 -24.27
C VAL A 293 14.94 -47.98 -24.57
N HIS A 294 13.70 -47.62 -24.89
CA HIS A 294 13.32 -46.24 -25.25
C HIS A 294 14.19 -45.56 -26.33
N GLY A 295 14.81 -46.35 -27.22
CA GLY A 295 15.69 -45.85 -28.29
C GLY A 295 17.17 -45.73 -27.91
N GLU A 296 17.54 -46.08 -26.67
CA GLU A 296 18.91 -46.07 -26.17
C GLU A 296 19.47 -47.48 -25.99
N ILE A 297 20.79 -47.65 -26.23
CA ILE A 297 21.47 -48.94 -26.05
C ILE A 297 22.09 -49.00 -24.65
N TRP A 298 21.65 -49.98 -23.88
CA TRP A 298 22.09 -50.19 -22.50
C TRP A 298 22.80 -51.52 -22.33
N THR A 299 23.81 -51.56 -21.46
CA THR A 299 24.44 -52.81 -21.01
C THR A 299 23.51 -53.49 -20.02
N ALA A 300 23.29 -54.79 -20.16
CA ALA A 300 22.40 -55.54 -19.29
C ALA A 300 22.99 -56.89 -18.84
N ARG A 301 22.50 -57.38 -17.70
CA ARG A 301 22.83 -58.67 -17.08
C ARG A 301 21.56 -59.44 -16.72
N GLY A 302 21.55 -60.76 -16.91
CA GLY A 302 20.35 -61.58 -16.72
C GLY A 302 20.59 -63.07 -16.96
N ALA A 303 19.54 -63.81 -17.29
CA ALA A 303 19.63 -65.25 -17.56
C ALA A 303 20.57 -65.56 -18.75
N ALA A 304 21.28 -66.68 -18.69
CA ALA A 304 22.27 -67.06 -19.70
C ALA A 304 21.66 -67.36 -21.09
N ALA A 305 20.37 -67.72 -21.14
CA ALA A 305 19.70 -68.20 -22.36
C ALA A 305 18.74 -67.15 -22.98
N LEU A 306 19.25 -65.95 -23.27
CA LEU A 306 18.52 -64.94 -24.07
C LEU A 306 19.11 -64.85 -25.48
N LYS A 307 18.27 -64.55 -26.48
CA LYS A 307 18.65 -64.38 -27.88
C LYS A 307 18.35 -62.96 -28.36
N ALA A 308 19.05 -62.53 -29.40
CA ALA A 308 18.75 -61.27 -30.08
C ALA A 308 17.30 -61.27 -30.59
N GLY A 309 16.55 -60.21 -30.27
CA GLY A 309 15.13 -60.06 -30.57
C GLY A 309 14.19 -60.37 -29.39
N ASP A 310 14.67 -61.01 -28.33
CA ASP A 310 13.84 -61.33 -27.17
C ASP A 310 13.40 -60.06 -26.41
N ARG A 311 12.17 -60.06 -25.91
CA ARG A 311 11.67 -59.00 -25.02
C ARG A 311 12.02 -59.30 -23.59
N VAL A 312 12.52 -58.29 -22.89
CA VAL A 312 12.99 -58.40 -21.52
C VAL A 312 12.48 -57.24 -20.68
N ARG A 313 12.20 -57.50 -19.41
CA ARG A 313 11.76 -56.50 -18.44
C ARG A 313 12.91 -56.10 -17.53
N ILE A 314 13.03 -54.82 -17.25
CA ILE A 314 14.08 -54.30 -16.38
C ILE A 314 13.62 -54.36 -14.93
N VAL A 315 14.40 -55.06 -14.11
CA VAL A 315 14.08 -55.35 -12.71
C VAL A 315 14.86 -54.42 -11.77
N SER A 316 16.09 -54.10 -12.11
CA SER A 316 16.90 -53.13 -11.34
C SER A 316 17.97 -52.49 -12.21
N ARG A 317 18.53 -51.37 -11.74
CA ARG A 317 19.68 -50.70 -12.36
C ARG A 317 20.83 -50.63 -11.37
N ASP A 318 22.00 -51.08 -11.80
CA ASP A 318 23.26 -50.97 -11.08
C ASP A 318 24.24 -50.11 -11.89
N GLY A 319 24.32 -48.82 -11.56
CA GLY A 319 25.08 -47.84 -12.33
C GLY A 319 24.60 -47.72 -13.78
N LEU A 320 25.47 -48.11 -14.73
CA LEU A 320 25.20 -48.14 -16.17
C LEU A 320 24.81 -49.53 -16.69
N THR A 321 24.55 -50.49 -15.79
CA THR A 321 24.14 -51.87 -16.15
C THR A 321 22.72 -52.15 -15.65
N LEU A 322 21.85 -52.65 -16.53
CA LEU A 322 20.48 -53.03 -16.21
C LEU A 322 20.41 -54.52 -15.85
N ALA A 323 19.74 -54.88 -14.76
CA ALA A 323 19.37 -56.26 -14.49
C ALA A 323 18.02 -56.56 -15.14
N ILE A 324 17.96 -57.63 -15.90
CA ILE A 324 16.79 -57.98 -16.71
C ILE A 324 16.33 -59.41 -16.48
N GLU A 325 15.03 -59.62 -16.68
CA GLU A 325 14.37 -60.91 -16.71
C GLU A 325 13.55 -61.07 -18.01
N PRO A 326 13.31 -62.31 -18.48
CA PRO A 326 12.40 -62.56 -19.60
C PRO A 326 11.02 -61.94 -19.33
N ALA A 327 10.48 -61.20 -20.30
CA ALA A 327 9.25 -60.40 -20.13
C ALA A 327 7.97 -61.23 -19.99
#